data_AF-A0AAE4JNH5-F1
#
_entry.id   AF-A0AAE4JNH5-F1
#
_cell.length_a   1.000
_cell.length_b   1.000
_cell.length_c   1.000
_cell.angle_alpha   90.00
_cell.angle_beta   90.00
_cell.angle_gamma   90.00
#
_symmetry.space_group_name_H-M   'P 1'
#
loop_
_entity.id
_entity.type
_entity.pdbx_description
1 polymer ?
#
loop_
_entity_poly.entity_id
_entity_poly.type
_entity_poly.pdbx_seq_one_letter_code
_entity_poly.pdbx_strand_id
1 'polypeptide(L)' 'LGDSSEHNVSFSYQLNDIFTPYIEVGNVAVRPTSDARQTRYRLGLQFHF' A
#
# COMPACT_ATOMS: atom_id res chain seq x y z
N LEU A 1 -22.94 1.59 11.58
CA LEU A 1 -21.67 0.98 12.01
C LEU A 1 -20.69 1.25 10.89
N GLY A 2 -19.80 2.22 11.12
CA GLY A 2 -19.07 2.95 10.07
C GLY A 2 -18.05 2.09 9.33
N ASP A 3 -18.05 2.24 8.02
CA ASP A 3 -17.14 1.59 7.08
C ASP A 3 -15.72 2.14 7.32
N SER A 4 -14.80 1.30 7.79
CA SER A 4 -13.39 1.67 7.93
C SER A 4 -12.75 1.55 6.56
N SER A 5 -12.93 2.58 5.73
CA SER A 5 -12.49 2.58 4.35
C SER A 5 -10.97 2.76 4.27
N GLU A 6 -10.24 1.66 4.45
CA GLU A 6 -8.83 1.57 4.06
C GLU A 6 -8.75 1.60 2.54
N HIS A 7 -7.96 2.54 2.00
CA HIS A 7 -7.73 2.67 0.57
C HIS A 7 -6.23 2.62 0.33
N ASN A 8 -5.79 1.64 -0.46
CA ASN A 8 -4.40 1.49 -0.85
C ASN A 8 -4.31 1.53 -2.37
N VAL A 9 -3.32 2.26 -2.90
CA VAL A 9 -2.96 2.29 -4.30
C VAL A 9 -1.53 1.80 -4.42
N SER A 10 -1.29 0.83 -5.30
CA SER A 10 0.04 0.31 -5.60
C SER A 10 0.39 0.54 -7.06
N PHE A 11 1.68 0.75 -7.29
CA PHE A 11 2.29 0.80 -8.61
C PHE A 11 3.50 -0.12 -8.62
N SER A 12 3.60 -0.96 -9.64
CA SER A 12 4.75 -1.83 -9.88
C SER A 12 5.21 -1.69 -11.33
N TYR A 13 6.50 -1.94 -11.54
CA TYR A 13 7.10 -1.89 -12.86
C TYR A 13 8.04 -3.06 -13.06
N GLN A 14 7.82 -3.86 -14.12
CA GLN A 14 8.71 -4.96 -14.47
C GLN A 14 9.95 -4.40 -15.16
N LEU A 15 11.09 -4.41 -14.46
CA LEU A 15 12.37 -3.93 -15.02
C LEU A 15 12.97 -4.95 -15.97
N ASN A 16 12.87 -6.23 -15.63
CA ASN A 16 13.28 -7.37 -16.44
C ASN A 16 12.55 -8.62 -15.92
N ASP A 17 12.85 -9.78 -16.52
CA ASP A 17 12.21 -11.05 -16.18
C ASP A 17 12.42 -11.48 -14.72
N ILE A 18 13.41 -10.92 -14.04
CA ILE A 18 13.81 -11.29 -12.69
C ILE A 18 13.28 -10.28 -11.66
N PHE A 19 13.28 -8.99 -11.96
CA PHE A 19 13.06 -7.92 -11.00
C PHE A 19 11.81 -7.08 -11.30
N THR A 20 10.94 -6.97 -10.29
CA THR A 20 9.77 -6.07 -10.31
C THR A 20 9.72 -5.23 -9.03
N PRO A 21 10.23 -3.99 -9.03
CA PRO A 21 10.01 -3.05 -7.94
C PRO A 21 8.54 -2.64 -7.82
N TYR A 22 8.12 -2.30 -6.59
CA TYR A 22 6.82 -1.71 -6.34
C TYR A 22 6.86 -0.65 -5.24
N ILE A 23 5.90 0.27 -5.33
CA ILE A 23 5.57 1.27 -4.32
C ILE A 23 4.08 1.17 -4.02
N GLU A 24 3.71 1.30 -2.74
CA GLU A 24 2.32 1.37 -2.30
C GLU A 24 2.15 2.58 -1.39
N VAL A 25 1.07 3.33 -1.62
CA VAL A 25 0.62 4.39 -0.72
C VAL A 25 -0.80 4.05 -0.30
N GLY A 26 -1.06 4.10 1.00
CA GLY A 26 -2.36 3.74 1.54
C GLY A 26 -2.73 4.55 2.76
N ASN A 27 -4.01 4.56 3.10
CA ASN A 27 -4.51 5.13 4.34
C ASN A 27 -5.02 4.04 5.25
N VAL A 28 -4.56 4.04 6.50
CA VAL A 28 -4.99 3.12 7.54
C VAL A 28 -5.80 3.91 8.57
N ALA A 29 -7.01 3.41 8.87
CA ALA A 29 -7.82 3.97 9.94
C ALA A 29 -7.26 3.52 11.29
N VAL A 30 -6.92 4.46 12.16
CA VAL A 30 -6.26 4.13 13.44
C VAL A 30 -7.27 3.71 14.51
N ARG A 31 -8.49 4.27 14.47
CA ARG A 31 -9.56 3.98 15.44
C ARG A 31 -10.94 4.11 14.78
N PRO A 32 -11.91 3.24 15.12
CA PRO A 32 -13.28 3.33 14.59
C PRO A 32 -14.07 4.55 15.10
N THR A 33 -13.56 5.29 16.08
CA THR A 33 -14.23 6.45 16.70
C THR A 33 -13.53 7.78 16.43
N SER A 34 -12.43 7.79 15.68
CA SER A 34 -11.64 9.00 15.39
C SER A 34 -11.22 9.02 13.93
N ASP A 35 -11.43 10.14 13.24
CA ASP A 35 -11.06 10.36 11.82
C ASP A 35 -9.55 10.57 11.62
N ALA A 36 -8.74 10.10 12.57
CA ALA A 36 -7.29 10.07 12.46
C ALA A 36 -6.88 9.01 11.43
N ARG A 37 -6.67 9.44 10.18
CA ARG A 37 -6.15 8.63 9.08
C ARG A 37 -4.62 8.76 9.04
N GLN A 38 -3.92 7.63 9.05
CA GLN A 38 -2.46 7.61 8.85
C GLN A 38 -2.13 7.21 7.42
N THR A 39 -1.23 7.96 6.78
CA THR A 39 -0.69 7.58 5.47
C THR A 39 0.45 6.58 5.66
N ARG A 40 0.33 5.42 5.01
CA ARG A 40 1.31 4.35 4.97
C ARG A 40 2.03 4.38 3.64
N TYR A 41 3.36 4.30 3.70
CA TYR A 41 4.23 4.15 2.54
C TYR A 41 4.91 2.79 2.60
N ARG A 42 4.90 2.05 1.49
CA ARG A 42 5.66 0.79 1.34
C ARG A 42 6.47 0.82 0.06
N LEU A 43 7.64 0.22 0.13
CA LEU A 43 8.56 0.01 -0.99
C LEU A 43 9.00 -1.44 -0.95
N GLY A 44 9.08 -2.09 -2.09
CA GLY A 44 9.60 -3.45 -2.16
C GLY A 44 10.09 -3.85 -3.54
N LEU A 45 10.71 -5.02 -3.58
CA LEU A 45 11.29 -5.60 -4.77
C LEU A 45 10.90 -7.08 -4.83
N GLN A 46 10.26 -7.48 -5.93
CA GLN A 46 9.93 -8.87 -6.19
C GLN A 46 11.00 -9.50 -7.07
N PHE A 47 11.44 -10.70 -6.67
CA PHE A 47 12.38 -11.54 -7.41
C PHE A 47 11.63 -12.75 -8.01
N HIS A 48 11.87 -13.06 -9.28
CA HIS A 48 11.28 -14.18 -10.00
C HIS A 48 12.37 -15.21 -10.30
N PHE A 49 12.11 -16.48 -9.95
CA PHE A 49 13.01 -17.64 -10.17
C PHE A 49 12.50 -18.49 -11.33
#